data_AF-A0A2C6CQM1-F1
#
_entry.id   AF-A0A2C6CQM1-F1
#
_cell.length_a   1.000
_cell.length_b   1.000
_cell.length_c   1.000
_cell.angle_alpha   90.00
_cell.angle_beta   90.00
_cell.angle_gamma   90.00
#
_symmetry.space_group_name_H-M   'P 1'
#
loop_
_entity.id
_entity.type
_entity.pdbx_description
1 polymer ?
#
loop_
_entity_poly.entity_id
_entity_poly.type
_entity_poly.pdbx_seq_one_letter_code
_entity_poly.pdbx_strand_id
1 'polypeptide(L)'
;MKTGMIYLLLMITFCSLQSQSCEELMQTVKNSGYGQTFNSNITSNAISKVTFYDVSVNYQTLYFAIVCFKKEYGFGCNEYLYQVAFNTRSQYSFSYMNSAGKAFWNYIHPHRDNLGCAPDIN
;
A
#
# COMPACT_ATOMS: atom_id res chain seq x y z
N MET A 1 -13.50 37.26 4.36
CA MET A 1 -12.62 36.73 3.29
C MET A 1 -11.21 36.39 3.76
N LYS A 2 -10.54 37.20 4.60
CA LYS A 2 -9.16 36.92 5.07
C LYS A 2 -9.03 35.67 5.99
N THR A 3 -10.02 35.44 6.87
CA THR A 3 -10.02 34.29 7.79
C THR A 3 -10.22 32.95 7.06
N GLY A 4 -11.09 32.89 6.05
CA GLY A 4 -11.32 31.66 5.26
C GLY A 4 -10.08 31.23 4.46
N MET A 5 -9.26 32.19 4.03
CA MET A 5 -8.01 31.90 3.31
C MET A 5 -6.96 31.22 4.20
N ILE A 6 -6.94 31.54 5.50
CA ILE A 6 -6.02 30.93 6.48
C ILE A 6 -6.40 29.47 6.75
N TYR A 7 -7.69 29.17 6.92
CA TYR A 7 -8.16 27.79 7.11
C TYR A 7 -7.87 26.89 5.90
N LEU A 8 -8.02 27.43 4.69
CA LEU A 8 -7.69 26.70 3.46
C LEU A 8 -6.19 26.38 3.38
N LEU A 9 -5.32 27.33 3.73
CA LEU A 9 -3.87 27.12 3.77
C LEU A 9 -3.46 26.06 4.80
N LEU A 10 -4.12 26.03 5.97
CA LEU A 10 -3.85 25.04 7.01
C LEU A 10 -4.17 23.61 6.52
N MET A 11 -5.34 23.40 5.90
CA MET A 11 -5.76 22.08 5.40
C MET A 11 -4.80 21.50 4.35
N ILE A 12 -4.26 22.36 3.47
CA ILE A 12 -3.32 21.93 2.42
C ILE A 12 -2.03 21.39 3.03
N THR A 13 -1.52 22.02 4.11
CA THR A 13 -0.27 21.59 4.75
C THR A 13 -0.37 20.21 5.42
N PHE A 14 -1.52 19.86 6.01
CA PHE A 14 -1.70 18.54 6.64
C PHE A 14 -1.73 17.40 5.62
N CYS A 15 -2.35 17.59 4.46
CA CYS A 15 -2.37 16.57 3.41
C CYS A 15 -0.97 16.28 2.84
N SER A 16 -0.13 17.30 2.67
CA SER A 16 1.23 17.11 2.15
C SER A 16 2.15 16.34 3.12
N LEU A 17 1.99 16.53 4.44
CA LEU A 17 2.81 15.86 5.45
C LEU A 17 2.54 14.35 5.49
N GLN A 18 1.29 13.94 5.34
CA GLN A 18 0.90 12.52 5.34
C GLN A 18 1.51 11.78 4.14
N SER A 19 1.41 12.34 2.92
CA SER A 19 1.98 11.72 1.72
C SER A 19 3.49 11.54 1.84
N GLN A 20 4.20 12.56 2.32
CA GLN A 20 5.65 12.50 2.56
C GLN A 20 6.00 11.41 3.58
N SER A 21 5.24 11.30 4.67
CA SER A 21 5.45 10.27 5.70
C SER A 21 5.23 8.84 5.21
N CYS A 22 4.28 8.62 4.28
CA CYS A 22 4.02 7.31 3.69
C CYS A 22 5.16 6.84 2.77
N GLU A 23 5.75 7.75 2.01
CA GLU A 23 6.91 7.45 1.17
C GLU A 23 8.13 7.07 2.03
N GLU A 24 8.41 7.85 3.08
CA GLU A 24 9.49 7.56 4.02
C GLU A 24 9.30 6.20 4.70
N LEU A 25 8.10 5.93 5.23
CA LEU A 25 7.78 4.65 5.86
C LEU A 25 7.92 3.48 4.87
N MET A 26 7.45 3.66 3.64
CA MET A 26 7.59 2.65 2.60
C MET A 26 9.06 2.37 2.27
N GLN A 27 9.92 3.39 2.21
CA GLN A 27 11.36 3.22 2.03
C GLN A 27 11.98 2.48 3.20
N THR A 28 11.59 2.80 4.45
CA THR A 28 12.04 2.05 5.63
C THR A 28 11.68 0.57 5.51
N VAL A 29 10.42 0.24 5.21
CA VAL A 29 9.94 -1.15 5.05
C VAL A 29 10.74 -1.89 3.97
N LYS A 30 11.00 -1.26 2.83
CA LYS A 30 11.79 -1.85 1.74
C LYS A 30 13.24 -2.13 2.12
N ASN A 31 13.85 -1.24 2.91
CA ASN A 31 15.26 -1.34 3.30
C ASN A 31 15.49 -2.30 4.47
N SER A 32 14.52 -2.44 5.39
CA SER A 32 14.68 -3.25 6.60
C SER A 32 14.02 -4.63 6.51
N GLY A 33 13.06 -4.83 5.61
CA GLY A 33 12.24 -6.04 5.55
C GLY A 33 12.75 -7.08 4.55
N TYR A 34 12.49 -8.36 4.83
CA TYR A 34 12.60 -9.41 3.82
C TYR A 34 11.35 -9.44 2.93
N GLY A 35 11.53 -9.21 1.63
CA GLY A 35 10.44 -9.05 0.67
C GLY A 35 10.13 -10.30 -0.16
N GLN A 36 8.85 -10.68 -0.30
CA GLN A 36 8.39 -11.67 -1.28
C GLN A 36 7.40 -11.02 -2.26
N THR A 37 7.69 -11.14 -3.57
CA THR A 37 6.91 -10.49 -4.63
C THR A 37 6.05 -11.49 -5.41
N PHE A 38 4.80 -11.11 -5.66
CA PHE A 38 3.83 -11.84 -6.48
C PHE A 38 3.46 -10.99 -7.71
N ASN A 39 3.94 -11.40 -8.88
CA ASN A 39 3.65 -10.72 -10.14
C ASN A 39 2.23 -11.05 -10.60
N SER A 40 1.42 -10.01 -10.79
CA SER A 40 -0.02 -10.08 -11.03
C SER A 40 -0.42 -9.59 -12.43
N ASN A 41 0.56 -9.36 -13.32
CA ASN A 41 0.33 -8.78 -14.64
C ASN A 41 -0.71 -9.54 -15.48
N ILE A 42 -0.77 -10.86 -15.35
CA ILE A 42 -1.68 -11.75 -16.09
C ILE A 42 -3.04 -11.87 -15.40
N THR A 43 -3.08 -11.79 -14.07
CA THR A 43 -4.28 -12.12 -13.27
C THR A 43 -5.05 -10.90 -12.78
N SER A 44 -4.62 -9.69 -13.18
CA SER A 44 -5.32 -8.43 -12.89
C SER A 44 -5.02 -7.35 -13.92
N ASN A 45 -6.05 -6.60 -14.31
CA ASN A 45 -5.92 -5.40 -15.14
C ASN A 45 -5.52 -4.16 -14.33
N ALA A 46 -5.70 -4.18 -13.00
CA ALA A 46 -5.43 -3.03 -12.14
C ALA A 46 -4.13 -3.18 -11.33
N ILE A 47 -3.72 -4.41 -11.00
CA ILE A 47 -2.57 -4.67 -10.14
C ILE A 47 -1.44 -5.28 -10.97
N SER A 48 -0.25 -4.69 -10.91
CA SER A 48 0.94 -5.23 -11.56
C SER A 48 1.65 -6.24 -10.66
N LYS A 49 1.87 -5.91 -9.39
CA LYS A 49 2.48 -6.82 -8.41
C LYS A 49 2.09 -6.44 -6.98
N VAL A 50 2.29 -7.38 -6.08
CA VAL A 50 2.24 -7.14 -4.64
C VAL A 50 3.51 -7.70 -4.02
N THR A 51 4.17 -6.91 -3.17
CA THR A 51 5.34 -7.37 -2.41
C THR A 51 5.02 -7.33 -0.92
N PHE A 52 5.18 -8.46 -0.25
CA PHE A 52 5.00 -8.58 1.21
C PHE A 52 6.35 -8.46 1.91
N TYR A 53 6.38 -7.73 3.02
CA TYR A 53 7.57 -7.54 3.84
C TYR A 53 7.29 -7.94 5.28
N ASP A 54 8.22 -8.69 5.85
CA ASP A 54 8.28 -8.98 7.29
C ASP A 54 9.36 -8.07 7.90
N VAL A 55 8.98 -7.20 8.83
CA VAL A 55 9.87 -6.20 9.47
C VAL A 55 9.93 -6.45 10.97
N SER A 56 11.13 -6.68 11.50
CA SER A 56 11.34 -6.90 12.93
C SER A 56 11.64 -5.60 13.66
N VAL A 57 10.80 -5.21 14.62
CA VAL A 57 10.96 -4.02 15.47
C VAL A 57 10.75 -4.43 16.91
N ASN A 58 11.70 -4.15 17.80
CA ASN A 58 11.60 -4.43 19.24
C ASN A 58 11.12 -5.87 19.57
N TYR A 59 11.70 -6.88 18.91
CA TYR A 59 11.33 -8.30 19.06
C TYR A 59 9.91 -8.67 18.60
N GLN A 60 9.20 -7.76 17.94
CA GLN A 60 7.92 -8.03 17.28
C GLN A 60 8.11 -8.02 15.76
N THR A 61 7.37 -8.88 15.05
CA THR A 61 7.34 -8.87 13.59
C THR A 61 6.08 -8.15 13.12
N LEU A 62 6.27 -7.11 12.33
CA LEU A 62 5.22 -6.37 11.65
C LEU A 62 5.17 -6.82 10.18
N TYR A 63 3.96 -6.90 9.65
CA TYR A 63 3.71 -7.41 8.30
C TYR A 63 3.17 -6.30 7.42
N PHE A 64 3.80 -6.12 6.26
CA PHE A 64 3.42 -5.08 5.31
C PHE A 64 3.19 -5.66 3.93
N ALA A 65 2.32 -5.00 3.17
CA ALA A 65 2.13 -5.24 1.75
C ALA A 65 2.31 -3.93 0.99
N ILE A 66 3.13 -3.95 -0.06
CA ILE A 66 3.24 -2.87 -1.03
C ILE A 66 2.52 -3.31 -2.29
N VAL A 67 1.43 -2.63 -2.61
CA VAL A 67 0.60 -2.92 -3.80
C VAL A 67 0.96 -1.93 -4.90
N CYS A 68 1.34 -2.47 -6.05
CA CYS A 68 1.76 -1.73 -7.24
C CYS A 68 0.61 -1.75 -8.26
N PHE A 69 -0.17 -0.66 -8.31
CA PHE A 69 -1.29 -0.51 -9.24
C PHE A 69 -0.81 0.02 -10.59
N LYS A 70 -1.26 -0.63 -11.67
CA LYS A 70 -0.92 -0.25 -13.04
C LYS A 70 -1.36 1.20 -13.30
N LYS A 71 -0.49 1.96 -13.95
CA LYS A 71 -0.85 3.27 -14.48
C LYS A 71 -1.63 3.09 -15.77
N GLU A 72 -2.64 3.94 -15.98
CA GLU A 72 -3.44 3.94 -17.22
C GLU A 72 -2.57 4.29 -18.44
N TYR A 73 -1.63 5.22 -18.26
CA TYR A 73 -0.67 5.65 -19.28
C TYR A 73 0.75 5.68 -18.71
N GLY A 74 1.66 4.88 -19.28
CA GLY A 74 3.10 4.91 -18.99
C GLY A 74 3.71 3.61 -18.48
N PHE A 75 5.02 3.64 -18.24
CA PHE A 75 5.78 2.54 -17.63
C PHE A 75 5.76 2.63 -16.10
N GLY A 76 5.65 1.48 -15.43
CA GLY A 76 5.67 1.39 -13.96
C GLY A 76 4.29 1.30 -13.33
N CYS A 77 4.20 1.68 -12.05
CA CYS A 77 2.98 1.61 -11.25
C CYS A 77 2.99 2.66 -10.14
N ASN A 78 1.84 2.85 -9.50
CA ASN A 78 1.74 3.58 -8.24
C ASN A 78 1.80 2.58 -7.08
N GLU A 79 2.72 2.80 -6.15
CA GLU A 79 2.93 1.92 -5.00
C GLU A 79 2.26 2.49 -3.75
N TYR A 80 1.56 1.63 -3.02
CA TYR A 80 0.88 2.00 -1.79
C TYR A 80 1.16 0.97 -0.71
N LEU A 81 1.35 1.47 0.51
CA LEU A 81 1.75 0.69 1.66
C LEU A 81 0.54 0.34 2.53
N TYR A 82 0.46 -0.93 2.92
CA TYR A 82 -0.55 -1.47 3.81
C TYR A 82 0.14 -2.20 4.97
N GLN A 83 -0.30 -1.97 6.20
CA GLN A 83 0.03 -2.84 7.33
C GLN A 83 -1.03 -3.92 7.41
N VAL A 84 -0.64 -5.18 7.25
CA VAL A 84 -1.56 -6.32 7.09
C VAL A 84 -1.43 -7.32 8.23
N ALA A 85 -2.34 -8.29 8.29
CA ALA A 85 -2.22 -9.40 9.23
C ALA A 85 -1.14 -10.42 8.82
N PHE A 86 -0.63 -11.17 9.79
CA PHE A 86 0.46 -12.15 9.59
C PHE A 86 0.15 -13.22 8.53
N ASN A 87 -1.13 -13.58 8.38
CA ASN A 87 -1.60 -14.61 7.47
C ASN A 87 -1.99 -14.08 6.07
N THR A 88 -2.08 -12.76 5.89
CA THR A 88 -2.54 -12.12 4.64
C THR A 88 -1.70 -12.56 3.44
N ARG A 89 -0.37 -12.65 3.60
CA ARG A 89 0.54 -13.12 2.55
C ARG A 89 0.14 -14.51 2.03
N SER A 90 -0.09 -15.45 2.94
CA SER A 90 -0.45 -16.82 2.59
C SER A 90 -1.80 -16.86 1.88
N GLN A 91 -2.82 -16.18 2.42
CA GLN A 91 -4.15 -16.11 1.81
C GLN A 91 -4.13 -15.48 0.41
N TYR A 92 -3.36 -14.40 0.25
CA TYR A 92 -3.14 -13.77 -1.05
C TYR A 92 -2.43 -14.73 -2.02
N SER A 93 -1.35 -15.38 -1.60
CA SER A 93 -0.58 -16.30 -2.45
C SER A 93 -1.41 -17.47 -3.01
N PHE A 94 -2.41 -17.95 -2.26
CA PHE A 94 -3.31 -19.00 -2.75
C PHE A 94 -4.34 -18.50 -3.77
N SER A 95 -4.72 -17.22 -3.68
CA SER A 95 -5.84 -16.67 -4.44
C SER A 95 -5.43 -15.84 -5.65
N TYR A 96 -4.23 -15.25 -5.66
CA TYR A 96 -3.84 -14.26 -6.66
C TYR A 96 -3.66 -14.83 -8.08
N MET A 97 -3.40 -16.14 -8.20
CA MET A 97 -3.31 -16.82 -9.49
C MET A 97 -4.67 -16.90 -10.21
N ASN A 98 -5.77 -16.94 -9.46
CA ASN A 98 -7.12 -16.90 -10.03
C ASN A 98 -7.52 -15.47 -10.37
N SER A 99 -7.27 -14.54 -9.43
CA SER A 99 -7.45 -13.10 -9.67
C SER A 99 -6.72 -12.32 -8.58
N ALA A 100 -5.68 -11.59 -8.96
CA ALA A 100 -4.96 -10.72 -8.04
C ALA A 100 -5.84 -9.54 -7.57
N GLY A 101 -6.76 -9.05 -8.41
CA GLY A 101 -7.74 -8.04 -8.02
C GLY A 101 -8.66 -8.54 -6.90
N LYS A 102 -9.25 -9.74 -7.06
CA LYS A 102 -10.12 -10.33 -6.03
C LYS A 102 -9.34 -10.66 -4.74
N ALA A 103 -8.12 -11.16 -4.87
CA ALA A 103 -7.26 -11.44 -3.72
C ALA A 103 -6.90 -10.14 -2.96
N PHE A 104 -6.65 -9.05 -3.67
CA PHE A 104 -6.45 -7.73 -3.06
C PHE A 104 -7.67 -7.29 -2.27
N TRP A 105 -8.86 -7.29 -2.88
CA TRP A 105 -10.10 -6.85 -2.24
C TRP A 105 -10.44 -7.66 -0.98
N ASN A 106 -10.15 -8.96 -0.99
CA ASN A 106 -10.48 -9.84 0.12
C ASN A 106 -9.49 -9.78 1.28
N TYR A 107 -8.20 -9.60 1.00
CA TYR A 107 -7.15 -9.86 2.00
C TYR A 107 -6.26 -8.65 2.30
N ILE A 108 -6.11 -7.70 1.37
CA ILE A 108 -5.24 -6.52 1.56
C ILE A 108 -6.08 -5.27 1.80
N HIS A 109 -7.07 -5.02 0.94
CA HIS A 109 -7.92 -3.84 1.01
C HIS A 109 -8.63 -3.63 2.37
N PRO A 110 -9.06 -4.67 3.11
CA PRO A 110 -9.66 -4.48 4.43
C PRO A 110 -8.73 -3.81 5.46
N HIS A 111 -7.43 -3.71 5.16
CA HIS A 111 -6.42 -3.07 6.01
C HIS A 111 -6.07 -1.63 5.56
N ARG A 112 -6.81 -1.05 4.60
CA ARG A 112 -6.50 0.27 4.01
C ARG A 112 -6.36 1.41 5.03
N ASP A 113 -7.13 1.34 6.12
CA ASP A 113 -7.23 2.41 7.11
C ASP A 113 -6.16 2.31 8.22
N ASN A 114 -5.38 1.20 8.28
CA ASN A 114 -4.40 0.98 9.34
C ASN A 114 -3.27 2.03 9.36
N LEU A 115 -2.83 2.48 8.19
CA LEU A 115 -1.74 3.45 8.03
C LEU A 115 -2.18 4.78 7.40
N GLY A 116 -3.35 4.82 6.76
CA GLY A 116 -3.75 5.97 5.94
C GLY A 116 -2.85 6.20 4.71
N CYS A 117 -2.08 5.20 4.29
CA CYS A 117 -1.21 5.24 3.11
C CYS A 117 -1.81 4.54 1.88
N ALA A 118 -3.02 4.00 2.02
CA ALA A 118 -3.77 3.41 0.92
C ALA A 118 -4.37 4.52 0.03
N PRO A 119 -4.52 4.27 -1.29
CA PRO A 119 -5.27 5.18 -2.14
C PRO A 119 -6.75 5.14 -1.77
N ASP A 120 -7.44 6.23 -2.03
CA ASP A 120 -8.90 6.22 -2.02
C ASP A 120 -9.41 5.57 -3.31
N ILE A 121 -10.06 4.41 -3.16
CA ILE A 121 -10.58 3.59 -4.26
C ILE A 121 -12.01 3.18 -3.87
N ASN A 122 -12.97 3.81 -4.54
CA ASN A 122 -14.40 3.47 -4.47
C ASN A 122 -14.75 2.29 -5.38
#